data_AF-A0A448V2K6-F1
#
_entry.id   AF-A0A448V2K6-F1
#
_cell.length_a   1.000
_cell.length_b   1.000
_cell.length_c   1.000
_cell.angle_alpha   90.00
_cell.angle_beta   90.00
_cell.angle_gamma   90.00
#
_symmetry.space_group_name_H-M   'P 1'
#
loop_
_entity.id
_entity.type
_entity.pdbx_description
1 polymer ?
#
loop_
_entity_poly.entity_id
_entity_poly.type
_entity_poly.pdbx_seq_one_letter_code
_entity_poly.pdbx_strand_id
1 'polypeptide(L)'
;MTIYVKTVPYGTHAYGEAAELRDHILYRPRGLRLDAARKSLDRDRTLYGLYNEEALIGIAVTEADADALCIHEVLIQENHRREGLGTALLSTIERLEAPGTRITASAPLSLRPFFEAAGYLPENKHRSEDDLLQIEFSKVVAKNTRGAAPFYDPRQEKPLLYITTKTRGFSLLPVLRNRFPKEHLFVLDLPEVDAMWFSVAERAGVEATKYAMLAPELAGDRRFYGIRDLDLPKAAARAADRTSRNKRVLLLGTEEELKGRAYEAAFEAQNPSLSSVQMLLPTEGICPDESPDAAFYETLTVHAEALQEEEFDAVVIVDSLLSTRADAIRTFLARKLERTLFAVDVFDLMAEALRLDLIANNRIRHAGDVGELRIFTETPDRARKELRRYHPAERSAPIETLR
;
A
#
# COMPACT_ATOMS: atom_id res chain seq x y z
N MET A 1 -0.26 15.18 -8.10
CA MET A 1 -1.60 14.62 -8.29
C MET A 1 -2.41 14.78 -7.01
N THR A 2 -2.76 16.03 -6.68
CA THR A 2 -3.40 16.39 -5.40
C THR A 2 -4.89 16.10 -5.44
N ILE A 3 -5.36 15.10 -4.72
CA ILE A 3 -6.79 14.77 -4.68
C ILE A 3 -7.45 15.50 -3.50
N TYR A 4 -8.56 16.20 -3.75
CA TYR A 4 -9.35 16.87 -2.71
C TYR A 4 -10.84 16.92 -3.05
N VAL A 5 -11.69 17.07 -2.03
CA VAL A 5 -13.14 17.31 -2.21
C VAL A 5 -13.49 18.73 -1.81
N LYS A 6 -14.27 19.43 -2.64
CA LYS A 6 -14.87 20.72 -2.29
C LYS A 6 -16.36 20.70 -2.61
N THR A 7 -17.13 21.53 -1.90
CA THR A 7 -18.50 21.82 -2.32
C THR A 7 -18.47 22.59 -3.64
N VAL A 8 -19.42 22.30 -4.51
CA VAL A 8 -19.56 22.91 -5.84
C VAL A 8 -20.83 23.75 -5.83
N PRO A 9 -20.73 25.09 -5.66
CA PRO A 9 -21.90 25.94 -5.61
C PRO A 9 -22.62 25.98 -6.96
N TYR A 10 -23.95 25.94 -6.91
CA TYR A 10 -24.80 26.01 -8.10
C TYR A 10 -24.49 27.26 -8.95
N GLY A 11 -24.49 27.11 -10.28
CA GLY A 11 -24.30 28.22 -11.21
C GLY A 11 -22.85 28.72 -11.37
N THR A 12 -21.89 28.12 -10.68
CA THR A 12 -20.45 28.43 -10.85
C THR A 12 -19.85 27.72 -12.06
N HIS A 13 -18.62 28.10 -12.45
CA HIS A 13 -17.85 27.37 -13.47
C HIS A 13 -17.67 25.89 -13.10
N ALA A 14 -17.30 25.62 -11.85
CA ALA A 14 -17.15 24.26 -11.30
C ALA A 14 -18.46 23.45 -11.37
N TYR A 15 -19.61 24.11 -11.24
CA TYR A 15 -20.91 23.47 -11.46
C TYR A 15 -21.13 23.09 -12.93
N GLY A 16 -20.66 23.90 -13.88
CA GLY A 16 -20.64 23.56 -15.30
C GLY A 16 -19.86 22.27 -15.56
N GLU A 17 -18.63 22.17 -15.05
CA GLU A 17 -17.78 20.98 -15.15
C GLU A 17 -18.46 19.74 -14.53
N ALA A 18 -19.09 19.91 -13.37
CA ALA A 18 -19.86 18.87 -12.69
C ALA A 18 -21.05 18.39 -13.54
N ALA A 19 -21.81 19.31 -14.12
CA ALA A 19 -22.94 19.00 -14.98
C ALA A 19 -22.49 18.26 -16.26
N GLU A 20 -21.35 18.65 -16.84
CA GLU A 20 -20.76 17.97 -18.01
C GLU A 20 -20.30 16.57 -17.67
N LEU A 21 -19.64 16.38 -16.52
CA LEU A 21 -19.21 15.07 -16.02
C LEU A 21 -20.41 14.13 -15.84
N ARG A 22 -21.50 14.62 -15.24
CA ARG A 22 -22.76 13.88 -15.06
C ARG A 22 -23.41 13.55 -16.40
N ASP A 23 -23.50 14.53 -17.33
CA ASP A 23 -24.01 14.32 -18.70
C ASP A 23 -23.23 13.19 -19.39
N HIS A 24 -21.90 13.20 -19.27
CA HIS A 24 -21.02 12.21 -19.89
C HIS A 24 -21.17 10.80 -19.29
N ILE A 25 -21.22 10.68 -17.96
CA ILE A 25 -21.22 9.38 -17.27
C ILE A 25 -22.61 8.74 -17.21
N LEU A 26 -23.66 9.51 -16.92
CA LEU A 26 -24.99 8.97 -16.64
C LEU A 26 -25.93 9.02 -17.85
N TYR A 27 -25.91 10.11 -18.62
CA TYR A 27 -26.98 10.39 -19.57
C TYR A 27 -26.60 10.01 -21.01
N ARG A 28 -25.42 10.43 -21.49
CA ARG A 28 -24.96 10.12 -22.87
C ARG A 28 -24.94 8.63 -23.20
N PRO A 29 -24.50 7.70 -22.32
CA PRO A 29 -24.51 6.27 -22.62
C PRO A 29 -25.91 5.70 -22.86
N ARG A 30 -26.95 6.42 -22.42
CA ARG A 30 -28.36 6.06 -22.61
C ARG A 30 -29.01 6.86 -23.76
N GLY A 31 -28.25 7.64 -24.51
CA GLY A 31 -28.79 8.56 -25.53
C GLY A 31 -29.58 9.74 -24.94
N LEU A 32 -29.42 10.02 -23.64
CA LEU A 32 -30.10 11.11 -22.92
C LEU A 32 -29.17 12.30 -22.73
N ARG A 33 -29.73 13.41 -22.22
CA ARG A 33 -28.99 14.60 -21.80
C ARG A 33 -29.40 15.04 -20.40
N LEU A 34 -28.46 15.65 -19.68
CA LEU A 34 -28.77 16.40 -18.47
C LEU A 34 -29.43 17.74 -18.86
N ASP A 35 -30.76 17.75 -18.86
CA ASP A 35 -31.58 18.90 -19.25
C ASP A 35 -31.66 20.00 -18.17
N ALA A 36 -32.31 21.12 -18.53
CA ALA A 36 -32.45 22.26 -17.64
C ALA A 36 -33.33 21.97 -16.42
N ALA A 37 -34.35 21.11 -16.55
CA ALA A 37 -35.23 20.76 -15.45
C ALA A 37 -34.48 19.97 -14.38
N ARG A 38 -33.68 18.97 -14.78
CA ARG A 38 -32.82 18.19 -13.87
C ARG A 38 -31.73 19.03 -13.24
N LYS A 39 -31.09 19.92 -14.00
CA LYS A 39 -30.14 20.90 -13.45
C LYS A 39 -30.78 21.78 -12.38
N SER A 40 -32.04 22.18 -12.56
CA SER A 40 -32.69 23.06 -11.59
C SER A 40 -32.89 22.42 -10.20
N LEU A 41 -32.97 21.08 -10.13
CA LEU A 41 -33.03 20.33 -8.87
C LEU A 41 -31.74 20.47 -8.05
N ASP A 42 -30.61 20.79 -8.69
CA ASP A 42 -29.34 20.94 -7.99
C ASP A 42 -29.28 22.20 -7.12
N ARG A 43 -30.24 23.13 -7.23
CA ARG A 43 -30.30 24.34 -6.39
C ARG A 43 -30.54 24.02 -4.92
N ASP A 44 -31.30 22.96 -4.67
CA ASP A 44 -31.70 22.54 -3.33
C ASP A 44 -30.83 21.39 -2.82
N ARG A 45 -29.74 21.07 -3.54
CA ARG A 45 -28.83 19.96 -3.26
C ARG A 45 -27.42 20.44 -3.01
N THR A 46 -26.69 19.66 -2.22
CA THR A 46 -25.26 19.87 -2.00
C THR A 46 -24.45 18.98 -2.93
N LEU A 47 -23.65 19.62 -3.80
CA LEU A 47 -22.75 18.94 -4.71
C LEU A 47 -21.34 18.94 -4.11
N TYR A 48 -20.71 17.77 -4.07
CA TYR A 48 -19.32 17.58 -3.67
C TYR A 48 -18.50 17.15 -4.89
N GLY A 49 -17.60 18.02 -5.36
CA GLY A 49 -16.68 17.70 -6.43
C GLY A 49 -15.40 17.08 -5.89
N LEU A 50 -14.97 15.96 -6.46
CA LEU A 50 -13.67 15.33 -6.24
C LEU A 50 -12.72 15.80 -7.33
N TYR A 51 -11.67 16.50 -6.93
CA TYR A 51 -10.69 17.10 -7.81
C TYR A 51 -9.38 16.34 -7.73
N ASN A 52 -8.67 16.26 -8.85
CA ASN A 52 -7.26 15.92 -8.94
C ASN A 52 -6.54 17.13 -9.53
N GLU A 53 -5.80 17.83 -8.68
CA GLU A 53 -5.24 19.15 -8.93
C GLU A 53 -6.36 20.13 -9.28
N GLU A 54 -6.49 20.54 -10.53
CA GLU A 54 -7.59 21.42 -10.96
C GLU A 54 -8.71 20.66 -11.69
N ALA A 55 -8.46 19.41 -12.07
CA ALA A 55 -9.41 18.62 -12.85
C ALA A 55 -10.47 17.98 -11.95
N LEU A 56 -11.76 18.22 -12.24
CA LEU A 56 -12.86 17.51 -11.60
C LEU A 56 -12.91 16.05 -12.12
N ILE A 57 -12.58 15.09 -11.25
CA ILE A 57 -12.52 13.66 -11.58
C ILE A 57 -13.66 12.83 -10.97
N GLY A 58 -14.49 13.43 -10.13
CA GLY A 58 -15.65 12.77 -9.55
C GLY A 58 -16.63 13.75 -8.92
N ILE A 59 -17.84 13.29 -8.62
CA ILE A 59 -18.86 14.08 -7.96
C ILE A 59 -19.76 13.21 -7.09
N ALA A 60 -20.25 13.80 -6.00
CA ALA A 60 -21.42 13.30 -5.29
C ALA A 60 -22.49 14.38 -5.18
N VAL A 61 -23.75 13.97 -5.24
CA VAL A 61 -24.92 14.84 -5.10
C VAL A 61 -25.73 14.36 -3.91
N THR A 62 -26.00 15.26 -2.98
CA THR A 62 -26.70 14.94 -1.73
C THR A 62 -27.81 15.92 -1.44
N GLU A 63 -28.79 15.47 -0.68
CA GLU A 63 -29.93 16.26 -0.23
C GLU A 63 -30.15 15.95 1.25
N ALA A 64 -30.23 16.99 2.08
CA ALA A 64 -30.54 16.85 3.49
C ALA A 64 -32.06 16.73 3.65
N ASP A 65 -32.48 15.69 4.37
CA ASP A 65 -33.83 15.47 4.88
C ASP A 65 -33.77 15.54 6.42
N ALA A 66 -34.90 15.82 7.08
CA ALA A 66 -34.98 16.24 8.48
C ALA A 66 -34.12 15.41 9.46
N ASP A 67 -34.03 14.09 9.25
CA ASP A 67 -33.23 13.16 10.06
C ASP A 67 -32.25 12.30 9.22
N ALA A 68 -32.06 12.63 7.95
CA ALA A 68 -31.26 11.81 7.04
C ALA A 68 -30.53 12.61 5.95
N LEU A 69 -29.40 12.10 5.47
CA LEU A 69 -28.76 12.59 4.26
C LEU A 69 -28.99 11.61 3.12
N CYS A 70 -29.67 12.04 2.06
CA CYS A 70 -29.87 11.24 0.87
C CYS A 70 -28.76 11.50 -0.16
N ILE A 71 -28.09 10.43 -0.59
CA ILE A 71 -27.10 10.44 -1.66
C ILE A 71 -27.79 10.04 -2.96
N HIS A 72 -27.95 11.01 -3.86
CA HIS A 72 -28.58 10.80 -5.16
C HIS A 72 -27.61 10.23 -6.18
N GLU A 73 -26.36 10.70 -6.17
CA GLU A 73 -25.36 10.32 -7.17
C GLU A 73 -23.98 10.23 -6.54
N VAL A 74 -23.19 9.24 -6.97
CA VAL A 74 -21.74 9.15 -6.72
C VAL A 74 -21.08 8.66 -8.00
N LEU A 75 -20.28 9.53 -8.62
CA LEU A 75 -19.68 9.29 -9.93
C LEU A 75 -18.18 9.53 -9.87
N ILE A 76 -17.42 8.63 -10.48
CA ILE A 76 -15.98 8.75 -10.69
C ILE A 76 -15.71 8.58 -12.19
N GLN A 77 -14.88 9.45 -12.75
CA GLN A 77 -14.39 9.34 -14.13
C GLN A 77 -13.82 7.95 -14.40
N GLU A 78 -14.05 7.43 -15.60
CA GLU A 78 -13.82 6.02 -15.91
C GLU A 78 -12.36 5.57 -15.71
N ASN A 79 -11.42 6.42 -16.13
CA ASN A 79 -9.98 6.23 -15.97
C ASN A 79 -9.49 6.31 -14.51
N HIS A 80 -10.34 6.71 -13.58
CA HIS A 80 -10.04 6.84 -12.14
C HIS A 80 -10.85 5.86 -11.27
N ARG A 81 -11.61 4.94 -11.90
CA ARG A 81 -12.37 3.90 -11.18
C ARG A 81 -11.44 2.84 -10.62
N ARG A 82 -11.88 2.17 -9.56
CA ARG A 82 -11.16 1.10 -8.82
C ARG A 82 -9.90 1.57 -8.09
N GLU A 83 -9.67 2.88 -8.00
CA GLU A 83 -8.59 3.48 -7.18
C GLU A 83 -9.03 3.80 -5.74
N GLY A 84 -10.22 3.36 -5.32
CA GLY A 84 -10.78 3.65 -3.98
C GLY A 84 -11.38 5.05 -3.83
N LEU A 85 -11.37 5.86 -4.88
CA LEU A 85 -11.83 7.27 -4.84
C LEU A 85 -13.32 7.43 -4.55
N GLY A 86 -14.17 6.53 -5.05
CA GLY A 86 -15.61 6.53 -4.73
C GLY A 86 -15.86 6.28 -3.25
N THR A 87 -15.11 5.34 -2.65
CA THR A 87 -15.17 5.07 -1.20
C THR A 87 -14.67 6.27 -0.42
N ALA A 88 -13.55 6.88 -0.84
CA ALA A 88 -13.01 8.08 -0.19
C ALA A 88 -13.98 9.27 -0.22
N LEU A 89 -14.68 9.47 -1.34
CA LEU A 89 -15.70 10.50 -1.48
C LEU A 89 -16.90 10.23 -0.56
N LEU A 90 -17.45 9.01 -0.56
CA LEU A 90 -18.54 8.62 0.34
C LEU A 90 -18.16 8.80 1.82
N SER A 91 -17.00 8.26 2.21
CA SER A 91 -16.50 8.42 3.58
C SER A 91 -16.27 9.88 3.96
N THR A 92 -15.98 10.76 2.99
CA THR A 92 -15.86 12.20 3.26
C THR A 92 -17.21 12.81 3.60
N ILE A 93 -18.23 12.49 2.82
CA ILE A 93 -19.60 12.96 3.08
C ILE A 93 -20.09 12.45 4.44
N GLU A 94 -19.91 11.16 4.71
CA GLU A 94 -20.26 10.54 6.00
C GLU A 94 -19.60 11.22 7.20
N ARG A 95 -18.38 11.75 7.02
CA ARG A 95 -17.64 12.45 8.07
C ARG A 95 -18.10 13.89 8.31
N LEU A 96 -18.79 14.51 7.35
CA LEU A 96 -19.38 15.83 7.52
C LEU A 96 -20.68 15.78 8.33
N GLU A 97 -21.30 14.61 8.40
CA GLU A 97 -22.55 14.38 9.11
C GLU A 97 -22.35 14.09 10.60
N ALA A 98 -23.36 14.44 11.40
CA ALA A 98 -23.35 14.17 12.83
C ALA A 98 -23.39 12.66 13.13
N PRO A 99 -22.74 12.18 14.21
CA PRO A 99 -22.90 10.80 14.64
C PRO A 99 -24.37 10.48 14.94
N GLY A 100 -24.85 9.36 14.39
CA GLY A 100 -26.26 8.98 14.46
C GLY A 100 -27.10 9.42 13.26
N THR A 101 -26.61 10.31 12.39
CA THR A 101 -27.30 10.65 11.14
C THR A 101 -27.45 9.41 10.28
N ARG A 102 -28.66 9.21 9.74
CA ARG A 102 -28.94 8.14 8.78
C ARG A 102 -28.59 8.64 7.37
N ILE A 103 -27.77 7.89 6.64
CA ILE A 103 -27.41 8.19 5.26
C ILE A 103 -28.08 7.15 4.38
N THR A 104 -28.80 7.60 3.36
CA THR A 104 -29.51 6.74 2.42
C THR A 104 -28.97 6.93 1.01
N ALA A 105 -29.02 5.90 0.18
CA ALA A 105 -28.66 6.00 -1.24
C ALA A 105 -29.56 5.07 -2.06
N SER A 106 -29.85 5.44 -3.31
CA SER A 106 -30.46 4.53 -4.29
C SER A 106 -29.48 4.28 -5.43
N ALA A 107 -29.23 3.01 -5.75
CA ALA A 107 -28.30 2.65 -6.80
C ALA A 107 -28.70 1.38 -7.57
N PRO A 108 -28.26 1.22 -8.84
CA PRO A 108 -28.47 -0.01 -9.59
C PRO A 108 -27.91 -1.24 -8.87
N LEU A 109 -28.51 -2.42 -9.10
CA LEU A 109 -28.06 -3.69 -8.53
C LEU A 109 -26.55 -3.95 -8.69
N SER A 110 -25.95 -3.51 -9.81
CA SER A 110 -24.53 -3.69 -10.10
C SER A 110 -23.58 -2.97 -9.13
N LEU A 111 -24.05 -1.94 -8.41
CA LEU A 111 -23.27 -1.20 -7.43
C LEU A 111 -23.40 -1.75 -5.99
N ARG A 112 -24.16 -2.83 -5.80
CA ARG A 112 -24.30 -3.48 -4.49
C ARG A 112 -22.96 -3.81 -3.82
N PRO A 113 -21.96 -4.42 -4.50
CA PRO A 113 -20.68 -4.73 -3.85
C PRO A 113 -19.94 -3.48 -3.35
N PHE A 114 -20.10 -2.35 -4.03
CA PHE A 114 -19.47 -1.09 -3.64
C PHE A 114 -20.09 -0.52 -2.36
N PHE A 115 -21.43 -0.44 -2.28
CA PHE A 115 -22.13 0.08 -1.10
C PHE A 115 -21.98 -0.85 0.12
N GLU A 116 -22.06 -2.17 -0.07
CA GLU A 116 -21.82 -3.13 1.02
C GLU A 116 -20.38 -3.06 1.54
N ALA A 117 -19.38 -2.90 0.65
CA ALA A 117 -17.99 -2.69 1.06
C ALA A 117 -17.77 -1.36 1.80
N ALA A 118 -18.57 -0.33 1.49
CA ALA A 118 -18.60 0.93 2.22
C ALA A 118 -19.41 0.86 3.54
N GLY A 119 -20.00 -0.30 3.86
CA GLY A 119 -20.73 -0.54 5.11
C GLY A 119 -22.20 -0.11 5.08
N TYR A 120 -22.78 0.09 3.90
CA TYR A 120 -24.22 0.30 3.77
C TYR A 120 -24.96 -1.04 3.73
N LEU A 121 -26.14 -1.06 4.34
CA LEU A 121 -27.02 -2.21 4.35
C LEU A 121 -28.08 -2.06 3.26
N PRO A 122 -28.32 -3.07 2.42
CA PRO A 122 -29.43 -3.04 1.47
C PRO A 122 -30.76 -3.19 2.21
N GLU A 123 -31.73 -2.34 1.89
CA GLU A 123 -33.06 -2.35 2.51
C GLU A 123 -34.11 -2.92 1.56
N ASN A 124 -34.41 -2.19 0.48
CA ASN A 124 -35.46 -2.53 -0.46
C ASN A 124 -34.93 -2.67 -1.88
N LYS A 125 -35.62 -3.46 -2.70
CA LYS A 125 -35.40 -3.55 -4.14
C LYS A 125 -36.64 -3.07 -4.87
N HIS A 126 -36.47 -2.17 -5.82
CA HIS A 126 -37.57 -1.68 -6.65
C HIS A 126 -37.12 -1.54 -8.10
N ARG A 127 -38.06 -1.44 -9.03
CA ARG A 127 -37.78 -1.09 -10.43
C ARG A 127 -37.98 0.41 -10.59
N SER A 128 -36.99 1.09 -11.17
CA SER A 128 -37.12 2.51 -11.51
C SER A 128 -38.04 2.70 -12.73
N GLU A 129 -38.35 3.96 -13.06
CA GLU A 129 -39.14 4.32 -14.24
C GLU A 129 -38.55 3.77 -15.57
N ASP A 130 -37.22 3.61 -15.64
CA ASP A 130 -36.52 3.00 -16.77
C ASP A 130 -36.52 1.45 -16.75
N ASP A 131 -37.35 0.81 -15.93
CA ASP A 131 -37.42 -0.64 -15.68
C ASP A 131 -36.11 -1.29 -15.17
N LEU A 132 -35.15 -0.49 -14.71
CA LEU A 132 -33.90 -0.95 -14.12
C LEU A 132 -34.09 -1.30 -12.64
N LEU A 133 -33.52 -2.44 -12.22
CA LEU A 133 -33.55 -2.83 -10.82
C LEU A 133 -32.61 -1.95 -9.98
N GLN A 134 -33.18 -1.24 -9.02
CA GLN A 134 -32.47 -0.44 -8.03
C GLN A 134 -32.57 -1.09 -6.63
N ILE A 135 -31.59 -0.76 -5.80
CA ILE A 135 -31.53 -1.12 -4.39
C ILE A 135 -31.40 0.17 -3.59
N GLU A 136 -32.21 0.29 -2.54
CA GLU A 136 -32.05 1.28 -1.50
C GLU A 136 -31.05 0.78 -0.46
N PHE A 137 -30.12 1.65 -0.09
CA PHE A 137 -29.07 1.40 0.87
C PHE A 137 -29.20 2.38 2.03
N SER A 138 -28.91 1.93 3.25
CA SER A 138 -28.83 2.80 4.41
C SER A 138 -27.61 2.51 5.28
N LYS A 139 -27.12 3.54 5.95
CA LYS A 139 -26.03 3.46 6.93
C LYS A 139 -26.27 4.50 8.02
N VAL A 140 -26.00 4.15 9.27
CA VAL A 140 -26.00 5.12 10.38
C VAL A 140 -24.56 5.52 10.67
N VAL A 141 -24.29 6.82 10.73
CA VAL A 141 -22.96 7.33 11.07
C VAL A 141 -22.59 6.86 12.49
N ALA A 142 -21.49 6.12 12.62
CA ALA A 142 -21.10 5.51 13.88
C ALA A 142 -20.72 6.54 14.95
N LYS A 143 -21.07 6.28 16.22
CA LYS A 143 -20.71 7.11 17.39
C LYS A 143 -19.20 7.24 17.64
N ASN A 144 -18.42 6.28 17.15
CA ASN A 144 -16.96 6.23 17.26
C ASN A 144 -16.28 6.50 15.91
N THR A 145 -16.72 7.52 15.18
CA THR A 145 -15.82 8.14 14.21
C THR A 145 -14.67 8.74 15.02
N ARG A 146 -13.57 7.97 15.16
CA ARG A 146 -12.25 8.49 15.56
C ARG A 146 -12.11 9.86 14.90
N GLY A 147 -11.91 10.90 15.71
CA GLY A 147 -12.01 12.30 15.30
C GLY A 147 -11.42 12.54 13.91
N ALA A 148 -12.15 13.28 13.10
CA ALA A 148 -11.88 13.54 11.68
C ALA A 148 -10.37 13.54 11.36
N ALA A 149 -9.91 12.54 10.61
CA ALA A 149 -8.67 12.70 9.87
C ALA A 149 -9.00 13.71 8.75
N PRO A 150 -8.40 14.91 8.76
CA PRO A 150 -8.64 15.90 7.71
C PRO A 150 -8.28 15.30 6.33
N PHE A 151 -8.92 15.79 5.27
CA PHE A 151 -8.66 15.37 3.88
C PHE A 151 -7.17 15.44 3.54
N TYR A 152 -6.56 16.52 4.05
CA TYR A 152 -5.13 16.69 4.19
C TYR A 152 -4.75 16.50 5.66
N ASP A 153 -4.19 15.35 6.01
CA ASP A 153 -3.45 15.19 7.26
C ASP A 153 -2.04 15.75 7.00
N PRO A 154 -1.54 16.75 7.74
CA PRO A 154 -0.15 17.21 7.60
C PRO A 154 0.88 16.07 7.70
N ARG A 155 0.51 14.94 8.31
CA ARG A 155 1.31 13.71 8.31
C ARG A 155 1.44 13.06 6.93
N GLN A 156 0.56 13.33 5.95
CA GLN A 156 0.70 12.85 4.58
C GLN A 156 1.96 13.39 3.91
N GLU A 157 2.38 14.62 4.25
CA GLU A 157 3.63 15.21 3.74
C GLU A 157 4.86 14.74 4.51
N LYS A 158 4.70 14.09 5.67
CA LYS A 158 5.83 13.49 6.37
C LYS A 158 6.41 12.34 5.53
N PRO A 159 7.74 12.15 5.56
CA PRO A 159 8.39 11.07 4.83
C PRO A 159 8.03 9.70 5.36
N LEU A 160 8.19 8.71 4.48
CA LEU A 160 8.44 7.32 4.86
C LEU A 160 9.90 7.20 5.27
N LEU A 161 10.16 6.53 6.39
CA LEU A 161 11.52 6.22 6.84
C LEU A 161 11.85 4.77 6.56
N TYR A 162 12.97 4.53 5.88
CA TYR A 162 13.52 3.22 5.64
C TYR A 162 14.83 3.08 6.41
N ILE A 163 14.86 2.15 7.35
CA ILE A 163 16.00 1.95 8.26
C ILE A 163 16.77 0.72 7.77
N THR A 164 18.04 0.90 7.47
CA THR A 164 18.96 -0.15 7.02
C THR A 164 20.25 -0.05 7.79
N THR A 165 21.11 -1.07 7.69
CA THR A 165 22.49 -0.99 8.18
C THR A 165 23.48 -1.17 7.05
N LYS A 166 24.63 -0.52 7.18
CA LYS A 166 25.80 -0.74 6.31
C LYS A 166 25.43 -0.78 4.82
N THR A 167 24.50 0.06 4.38
CA THR A 167 23.97 0.16 3.02
C THR A 167 23.37 -1.11 2.42
N ARG A 168 23.13 -2.17 3.21
CA ARG A 168 22.62 -3.47 2.74
C ARG A 168 21.28 -3.35 2.02
N GLY A 169 20.34 -2.61 2.61
CA GLY A 169 19.04 -2.35 2.04
C GLY A 169 19.00 -1.39 0.86
N PHE A 170 20.14 -0.85 0.38
CA PHE A 170 20.13 0.10 -0.75
C PHE A 170 19.64 -0.55 -2.06
N SER A 171 19.81 -1.86 -2.18
CA SER A 171 19.29 -2.68 -3.28
C SER A 171 17.77 -2.57 -3.48
N LEU A 172 17.05 -2.25 -2.41
CA LEU A 172 15.59 -2.13 -2.42
C LEU A 172 15.10 -0.70 -2.70
N LEU A 173 15.98 0.30 -2.70
CA LEU A 173 15.59 1.69 -2.96
C LEU A 173 14.90 1.86 -4.31
N PRO A 174 15.40 1.33 -5.44
CA PRO A 174 14.70 1.45 -6.72
C PRO A 174 13.29 0.89 -6.65
N VAL A 175 13.09 -0.23 -5.95
CA VAL A 175 11.78 -0.88 -5.85
C VAL A 175 10.82 -0.09 -4.97
N LEU A 176 11.30 0.42 -3.82
CA LEU A 176 10.52 1.32 -2.96
C LEU A 176 10.14 2.60 -3.71
N ARG A 177 11.07 3.19 -4.44
CA ARG A 177 10.83 4.40 -5.25
C ARG A 177 9.84 4.14 -6.37
N ASN A 178 9.88 2.98 -7.01
CA ASN A 178 8.90 2.59 -8.03
C ASN A 178 7.50 2.32 -7.45
N ARG A 179 7.40 1.71 -6.26
CA ARG A 179 6.11 1.45 -5.60
C ARG A 179 5.50 2.71 -4.97
N PHE A 180 6.34 3.62 -4.51
CA PHE A 180 5.95 4.84 -3.81
C PHE A 180 6.57 6.10 -4.44
N PRO A 181 6.35 6.37 -5.73
CA PRO A 181 7.07 7.41 -6.47
C PRO A 181 6.77 8.83 -5.98
N LYS A 182 5.60 9.03 -5.37
CA LYS A 182 5.18 10.33 -4.82
C LYS A 182 5.61 10.54 -3.38
N GLU A 183 6.10 9.50 -2.71
CA GLU A 183 6.43 9.56 -1.30
C GLU A 183 7.83 10.12 -1.08
N HIS A 184 7.97 11.02 -0.12
CA HIS A 184 9.29 11.35 0.40
C HIS A 184 9.84 10.09 1.09
N LEU A 185 11.00 9.62 0.64
CA LEU A 185 11.67 8.44 1.19
C LEU A 185 12.95 8.90 1.88
N PHE A 186 12.97 8.83 3.20
CA PHE A 186 14.15 9.10 3.99
C PHE A 186 14.78 7.77 4.38
N VAL A 187 16.08 7.64 4.17
CA VAL A 187 16.83 6.42 4.47
C VAL A 187 17.75 6.71 5.64
N LEU A 188 17.62 5.92 6.70
CA LEU A 188 18.53 5.95 7.84
C LEU A 188 19.47 4.74 7.73
N ASP A 189 20.71 4.98 7.29
CA ASP A 189 21.76 3.98 7.17
C ASP A 189 22.62 3.97 8.43
N LEU A 190 22.34 3.02 9.32
CA LEU A 190 23.04 2.86 10.58
C LEU A 190 24.42 2.19 10.35
N PRO A 191 25.50 2.70 10.98
CA PRO A 191 26.82 2.09 10.86
C PRO A 191 26.88 0.73 11.59
N GLU A 192 26.14 0.61 12.69
CA GLU A 192 26.02 -0.58 13.53
C GLU A 192 24.67 -0.61 14.24
N VAL A 193 24.32 -1.77 14.80
CA VAL A 193 23.11 -1.94 15.61
C VAL A 193 23.52 -1.94 17.08
N ASP A 194 23.46 -0.77 17.70
CA ASP A 194 23.68 -0.59 19.14
C ASP A 194 22.54 0.22 19.80
N ALA A 195 22.62 0.43 21.11
CA ALA A 195 21.60 1.14 21.86
C ALA A 195 21.48 2.63 21.47
N MET A 196 22.58 3.26 21.08
CA MET A 196 22.58 4.67 20.67
C MET A 196 21.85 4.81 19.34
N TRP A 197 22.22 4.02 18.33
CA TRP A 197 21.61 4.05 17.00
C TRP A 197 20.15 3.61 17.00
N PHE A 198 19.78 2.68 17.88
CA PHE A 198 18.39 2.34 18.10
C PHE A 198 17.58 3.55 18.59
N SER A 199 18.08 4.30 19.57
CA SER A 199 17.39 5.49 20.07
C SER A 199 17.21 6.58 18.99
N VAL A 200 18.19 6.71 18.08
CA VAL A 200 18.09 7.60 16.92
C VAL A 200 16.99 7.13 15.97
N ALA A 201 16.96 5.84 15.65
CA ALA A 201 15.97 5.25 14.76
C ALA A 201 14.54 5.34 15.33
N GLU A 202 14.37 5.08 16.62
CA GLU A 202 13.09 5.20 17.32
C GLU A 202 12.57 6.64 17.29
N ARG A 203 13.42 7.61 17.68
CA ARG A 203 13.06 9.03 17.65
C ARG A 203 12.72 9.51 16.24
N ALA A 204 13.53 9.13 15.24
CA ALA A 204 13.26 9.47 13.85
C ALA A 204 11.90 8.91 13.39
N GLY A 205 11.62 7.64 13.71
CA GLY A 205 10.36 6.97 13.39
C GLY A 205 9.15 7.66 14.01
N VAL A 206 9.23 8.08 15.28
CA VAL A 206 8.09 8.68 16.01
C VAL A 206 7.89 10.16 15.65
N GLU A 207 8.97 10.95 15.59
CA GLU A 207 8.88 12.40 15.53
C GLU A 207 8.76 12.91 14.08
N ALA A 208 9.57 12.37 13.18
CA ALA A 208 9.82 12.95 11.86
C ALA A 208 8.99 12.34 10.72
N THR A 209 8.34 11.19 10.94
CA THR A 209 7.85 10.35 9.83
C THR A 209 6.37 10.01 9.99
N LYS A 210 5.74 9.52 8.91
CA LYS A 210 4.39 8.95 8.98
C LYS A 210 4.37 7.44 9.17
N TYR A 211 5.44 6.78 8.72
CA TYR A 211 5.66 5.35 8.84
C TYR A 211 7.16 5.09 8.78
N ALA A 212 7.63 4.15 9.59
CA ALA A 212 9.02 3.67 9.57
C ALA A 212 9.02 2.18 9.21
N MET A 213 9.87 1.79 8.28
CA MET A 213 10.02 0.41 7.84
C MET A 213 11.46 -0.03 8.09
N LEU A 214 11.59 -1.24 8.62
CA LEU A 214 12.89 -1.87 8.77
C LEU A 214 13.23 -2.62 7.49
N ALA A 215 14.49 -2.54 7.08
CA ALA A 215 15.02 -3.43 6.06
C ALA A 215 14.87 -4.90 6.53
N PRO A 216 14.61 -5.85 5.62
CA PRO A 216 14.38 -7.25 5.98
C PRO A 216 15.46 -7.86 6.89
N GLU A 217 16.72 -7.45 6.69
CA GLU A 217 17.85 -7.88 7.51
C GLU A 217 17.77 -7.45 9.00
N LEU A 218 16.91 -6.49 9.35
CA LEU A 218 16.69 -6.01 10.71
C LEU A 218 15.42 -6.56 11.37
N ALA A 219 14.51 -7.16 10.60
CA ALA A 219 13.14 -7.47 11.06
C ALA A 219 13.08 -8.57 12.14
N GLY A 220 14.15 -9.33 12.34
CA GLY A 220 14.28 -10.33 13.41
C GLY A 220 14.84 -9.78 14.73
N ASP A 221 15.36 -8.56 14.75
CA ASP A 221 16.03 -8.00 15.91
C ASP A 221 15.05 -7.32 16.86
N ARG A 222 14.90 -7.92 18.05
CA ARG A 222 13.97 -7.48 19.11
C ARG A 222 14.20 -6.06 19.56
N ARG A 223 15.40 -5.51 19.37
CA ARG A 223 15.69 -4.11 19.70
C ARG A 223 14.77 -3.18 18.93
N PHE A 224 14.44 -3.50 17.67
CA PHE A 224 13.61 -2.64 16.82
C PHE A 224 12.10 -2.82 17.00
N TYR A 225 11.61 -3.67 17.89
CA TYR A 225 10.17 -3.92 18.08
C TYR A 225 9.36 -2.69 18.53
N GLY A 226 10.03 -1.67 19.09
CA GLY A 226 9.41 -0.38 19.45
C GLY A 226 9.15 0.54 18.26
N ILE A 227 9.77 0.28 17.10
CA ILE A 227 9.55 1.05 15.89
C ILE A 227 8.26 0.57 15.24
N ARG A 228 7.45 1.51 14.76
CA ARG A 228 6.17 1.21 14.10
C ARG A 228 6.41 0.58 12.73
N ASP A 229 6.68 -0.71 12.74
CA ASP A 229 7.02 -1.54 11.58
C ASP A 229 6.05 -2.73 11.40
N LEU A 230 6.10 -3.35 10.21
CA LEU A 230 5.44 -4.61 9.96
C LEU A 230 6.27 -5.73 10.60
N ASP A 231 5.64 -6.57 11.44
CA ASP A 231 6.25 -7.82 11.91
C ASP A 231 6.44 -8.78 10.72
N LEU A 232 7.57 -8.64 10.00
CA LEU A 232 7.88 -9.38 8.79
C LEU A 232 7.92 -10.90 9.02
N PRO A 233 8.53 -11.42 10.11
CA PRO A 233 8.44 -12.84 10.44
C PRO A 233 7.00 -13.35 10.49
N LYS A 234 6.10 -12.63 11.17
CA LYS A 234 4.68 -13.01 11.27
C LYS A 234 3.93 -12.84 9.96
N ALA A 235 4.22 -11.80 9.19
CA ALA A 235 3.63 -11.58 7.87
C ALA A 235 4.03 -12.71 6.91
N ALA A 236 5.31 -13.08 6.90
CA ALA A 236 5.86 -14.21 6.15
C ALA A 236 5.20 -15.53 6.58
N ALA A 237 5.04 -15.77 7.88
CA ALA A 237 4.37 -16.96 8.40
C ALA A 237 2.94 -17.11 7.88
N ARG A 238 2.16 -16.01 7.90
CA ARG A 238 0.79 -15.98 7.38
C ARG A 238 0.73 -16.17 5.87
N ALA A 239 1.70 -15.63 5.14
CA ALA A 239 1.78 -15.81 3.69
C ALA A 239 2.18 -17.26 3.34
N ALA A 240 3.17 -17.82 4.03
CA ALA A 240 3.59 -19.20 3.89
C ALA A 240 2.47 -20.18 4.23
N ASP A 241 1.76 -20.00 5.34
CA ASP A 241 0.63 -20.85 5.74
C ASP A 241 -0.50 -20.81 4.69
N ARG A 242 -0.80 -19.65 4.10
CA ARG A 242 -1.83 -19.57 3.05
C ARG A 242 -1.42 -20.22 1.73
N THR A 243 -0.14 -20.14 1.39
CA THR A 243 0.37 -20.51 0.06
C THR A 243 0.87 -21.96 0.00
N SER A 244 1.52 -22.44 1.05
CA SER A 244 2.02 -23.81 1.14
C SER A 244 0.89 -24.81 1.42
N ARG A 245 0.82 -25.86 0.61
CA ARG A 245 -0.18 -26.92 0.72
C ARG A 245 0.28 -27.99 1.70
N ASN A 246 1.56 -28.36 1.66
CA ASN A 246 2.13 -29.36 2.55
C ASN A 246 2.64 -28.80 3.89
N LYS A 247 2.54 -27.47 4.07
CA LYS A 247 2.99 -26.75 5.28
C LYS A 247 4.50 -26.93 5.54
N ARG A 248 5.28 -27.19 4.51
CA ARG A 248 6.74 -27.24 4.58
C ARG A 248 7.30 -26.28 3.55
N VAL A 249 8.09 -25.32 4.02
CA VAL A 249 8.60 -24.23 3.18
C VAL A 249 10.11 -24.14 3.26
N LEU A 250 10.72 -23.68 2.18
CA LEU A 250 12.14 -23.38 2.14
C LEU A 250 12.36 -21.93 2.56
N LEU A 251 13.03 -21.71 3.69
CA LEU A 251 13.39 -20.40 4.20
C LEU A 251 14.80 -20.04 3.71
N LEU A 252 14.89 -18.98 2.91
CA LEU A 252 16.11 -18.60 2.20
C LEU A 252 16.56 -17.20 2.63
N GLY A 253 17.80 -17.09 3.10
CA GLY A 253 18.40 -15.85 3.58
C GLY A 253 19.89 -16.02 3.87
N THR A 254 20.49 -15.02 4.51
CA THR A 254 21.88 -15.09 4.99
C THR A 254 21.98 -15.77 6.35
N GLU A 255 23.19 -16.20 6.73
CA GLU A 255 23.44 -16.76 8.06
C GLU A 255 23.05 -15.77 9.17
N GLU A 256 23.37 -14.49 9.01
CA GLU A 256 23.09 -13.44 10.00
C GLU A 256 21.59 -13.30 10.28
N GLU A 257 20.75 -13.34 9.25
CA GLU A 257 19.30 -13.16 9.35
C GLU A 257 18.61 -14.39 9.97
N LEU A 258 19.08 -15.59 9.61
CA LEU A 258 18.45 -16.83 10.02
C LEU A 258 18.94 -17.34 11.38
N LYS A 259 20.11 -16.88 11.85
CA LYS A 259 20.68 -17.23 13.17
C LYS A 259 19.74 -16.92 14.33
N GLY A 260 18.95 -15.86 14.24
CA GLY A 260 18.02 -15.44 15.30
C GLY A 260 16.77 -16.30 15.44
N ARG A 261 16.50 -17.22 14.49
CA ARG A 261 15.32 -18.11 14.44
C ARG A 261 13.96 -17.38 14.54
N ALA A 262 13.92 -16.08 14.25
CA ALA A 262 12.70 -15.28 14.39
C ALA A 262 11.59 -15.74 13.43
N TYR A 263 11.94 -16.05 12.18
CA TYR A 263 11.02 -16.59 11.19
C TYR A 263 10.49 -17.98 11.55
N GLU A 264 11.36 -18.88 12.01
CA GLU A 264 10.94 -20.23 12.43
C GLU A 264 9.97 -20.15 13.61
N ALA A 265 10.30 -19.35 14.63
CA ALA A 265 9.43 -19.15 15.78
C ALA A 265 8.07 -18.54 15.37
N ALA A 266 8.05 -17.64 14.39
CA ALA A 266 6.82 -17.08 13.84
C ALA A 266 6.01 -18.13 13.07
N PHE A 267 6.65 -19.07 12.38
CA PHE A 267 5.99 -20.14 11.62
C PHE A 267 5.34 -21.15 12.57
N GLU A 268 6.10 -21.61 13.58
CA GLU A 268 5.61 -22.49 14.65
C GLU A 268 4.43 -21.87 15.40
N ALA A 269 4.50 -20.57 15.71
CA ALA A 269 3.43 -19.84 16.38
C ALA A 269 2.19 -19.61 15.50
N GLN A 270 2.36 -19.46 14.18
CA GLN A 270 1.27 -19.27 13.24
C GLN A 270 0.48 -20.56 13.03
N ASN A 271 1.18 -21.69 12.85
CA ASN A 271 0.57 -23.00 12.65
C ASN A 271 1.57 -24.10 13.09
N PRO A 272 1.24 -24.95 14.08
CA PRO A 272 2.15 -26.00 14.54
C PRO A 272 2.56 -27.02 13.47
N SER A 273 1.81 -27.13 12.37
CA SER A 273 2.17 -27.97 11.23
C SER A 273 3.04 -27.25 10.19
N LEU A 274 3.19 -25.93 10.27
CA LEU A 274 4.06 -25.16 9.40
C LEU A 274 5.51 -25.32 9.84
N SER A 275 6.31 -25.98 9.00
CA SER A 275 7.73 -26.23 9.21
C SER A 275 8.58 -25.59 8.12
N SER A 276 9.85 -25.33 8.41
CA SER A 276 10.79 -24.75 7.46
C SER A 276 12.06 -25.57 7.34
N VAL A 277 12.60 -25.64 6.12
CA VAL A 277 13.97 -26.06 5.83
C VAL A 277 14.77 -24.81 5.48
N GLN A 278 15.97 -24.65 6.01
CA GLN A 278 16.78 -23.47 5.72
C GLN A 278 17.73 -23.69 4.55
N MET A 279 17.92 -22.65 3.74
CA MET A 279 19.03 -22.54 2.81
C MET A 279 19.73 -21.20 3.04
N LEU A 280 21.00 -21.28 3.44
CA LEU A 280 21.85 -20.11 3.61
C LEU A 280 22.53 -19.80 2.28
N LEU A 281 22.37 -18.57 1.79
CA LEU A 281 23.07 -18.10 0.59
C LEU A 281 23.96 -16.90 0.93
N PRO A 282 25.23 -16.89 0.49
CA PRO A 282 26.06 -15.71 0.59
C PRO A 282 25.53 -14.62 -0.34
N THR A 283 25.57 -13.37 0.12
CA THR A 283 25.17 -12.20 -0.70
C THR A 283 26.37 -11.43 -1.26
N GLU A 284 27.59 -11.87 -0.94
CA GLU A 284 28.83 -11.29 -1.42
C GLU A 284 28.92 -11.38 -2.95
N GLY A 285 29.16 -10.26 -3.60
CA GLY A 285 29.24 -10.19 -5.07
C GLY A 285 27.90 -10.08 -5.79
N ILE A 286 26.76 -10.19 -5.09
CA ILE A 286 25.44 -9.98 -5.73
C ILE A 286 25.28 -8.50 -6.10
N CYS A 287 24.98 -8.25 -7.38
CA CYS A 287 24.58 -6.95 -7.91
C CYS A 287 23.13 -7.04 -8.42
N PRO A 288 22.18 -6.21 -7.95
CA PRO A 288 20.78 -6.20 -8.37
C PRO A 288 20.57 -5.97 -9.87
N ASP A 289 21.36 -5.10 -10.47
CA ASP A 289 21.22 -4.72 -11.89
C ASP A 289 21.91 -5.72 -12.84
N GLU A 290 22.67 -6.67 -12.31
CA GLU A 290 23.32 -7.70 -13.10
C GLU A 290 22.48 -8.98 -13.08
N SER A 291 22.28 -9.53 -14.27
CA SER A 291 21.70 -10.87 -14.40
C SER A 291 22.50 -11.86 -13.56
N PRO A 292 21.86 -12.82 -12.87
CA PRO A 292 22.58 -13.80 -12.10
C PRO A 292 23.60 -14.53 -12.99
N ASP A 293 24.84 -14.61 -12.53
CA ASP A 293 25.95 -15.16 -13.28
C ASP A 293 26.10 -16.67 -13.06
N ALA A 294 27.07 -17.29 -13.72
CA ALA A 294 27.34 -18.71 -13.59
C ALA A 294 27.69 -19.10 -12.15
N ALA A 295 28.48 -18.29 -11.43
CA ALA A 295 28.89 -18.55 -10.05
C ALA A 295 27.69 -18.60 -9.09
N PHE A 296 26.70 -17.71 -9.29
CA PHE A 296 25.45 -17.74 -8.54
C PHE A 296 24.66 -19.04 -8.77
N TYR A 297 24.53 -19.48 -10.02
CA TYR A 297 23.82 -20.73 -10.33
C TYR A 297 24.59 -21.98 -9.90
N GLU A 298 25.92 -21.97 -9.90
CA GLU A 298 26.75 -23.04 -9.34
C GLU A 298 26.50 -23.17 -7.83
N THR A 299 26.47 -22.05 -7.11
CA THR A 299 26.14 -22.01 -5.69
C THR A 299 24.74 -22.57 -5.43
N LEU A 300 23.72 -22.09 -6.17
CA LEU A 300 22.36 -22.63 -6.07
C LEU A 300 22.28 -24.12 -6.43
N THR A 301 23.11 -24.61 -7.36
CA THR A 301 23.14 -26.02 -7.74
C THR A 301 23.56 -26.90 -6.56
N VAL A 302 24.64 -26.53 -5.86
CA VAL A 302 25.13 -27.24 -4.68
C VAL A 302 24.05 -27.30 -3.59
N HIS A 303 23.38 -26.18 -3.32
CA HIS A 303 22.31 -26.15 -2.31
C HIS A 303 21.07 -26.92 -2.75
N ALA A 304 20.68 -26.84 -4.02
CA ALA A 304 19.53 -27.60 -4.54
C ALA A 304 19.77 -29.11 -4.46
N GLU A 305 20.99 -29.59 -4.65
CA GLU A 305 21.34 -31.01 -4.52
C GLU A 305 21.15 -31.50 -3.07
N ALA A 306 21.50 -30.69 -2.08
CA ALA A 306 21.24 -30.98 -0.67
C ALA A 306 19.74 -31.00 -0.30
N LEU A 307 18.88 -30.45 -1.16
CA LEU A 307 17.44 -30.33 -0.94
C LEU A 307 16.61 -31.36 -1.72
N GLN A 308 17.24 -32.32 -2.40
CA GLN A 308 16.55 -33.32 -3.21
C GLN A 308 15.55 -34.17 -2.39
N GLU A 309 15.93 -34.54 -1.17
CA GLU A 309 15.09 -35.37 -0.28
C GLU A 309 14.07 -34.54 0.53
N GLU A 310 14.21 -33.21 0.54
CA GLU A 310 13.40 -32.32 1.35
C GLU A 310 12.11 -31.91 0.64
N GLU A 311 10.93 -32.31 1.12
CA GLU A 311 9.67 -31.95 0.46
C GLU A 311 9.15 -30.56 0.88
N PHE A 312 9.21 -29.57 0.00
CA PHE A 312 8.60 -28.26 0.20
C PHE A 312 7.94 -27.75 -1.09
N ASP A 313 6.92 -26.90 -0.95
CA ASP A 313 6.18 -26.35 -2.09
C ASP A 313 6.15 -24.81 -2.13
N ALA A 314 6.74 -24.15 -1.13
CA ALA A 314 6.92 -22.70 -1.13
C ALA A 314 8.35 -22.31 -0.73
N VAL A 315 8.83 -21.20 -1.26
CA VAL A 315 10.12 -20.57 -0.95
C VAL A 315 9.85 -19.20 -0.36
N VAL A 316 10.36 -18.96 0.85
CA VAL A 316 10.27 -17.71 1.58
C VAL A 316 11.63 -17.03 1.54
N ILE A 317 11.71 -15.85 0.93
CA ILE A 317 12.96 -15.09 0.78
C ILE A 317 12.95 -13.93 1.76
N VAL A 318 13.95 -13.88 2.64
CA VAL A 318 14.00 -12.92 3.75
C VAL A 318 15.12 -11.87 3.63
N ASP A 319 16.03 -12.01 2.67
CA ASP A 319 17.14 -11.06 2.45
C ASP A 319 16.82 -10.05 1.35
N SER A 320 17.22 -8.80 1.55
CA SER A 320 16.98 -7.68 0.63
C SER A 320 17.66 -7.83 -0.74
N LEU A 321 18.90 -8.32 -0.80
CA LEU A 321 19.60 -8.58 -2.06
C LEU A 321 19.01 -9.78 -2.78
N LEU A 322 18.69 -10.85 -2.07
CA LEU A 322 18.09 -12.05 -2.66
C LEU A 322 16.67 -11.79 -3.19
N SER A 323 15.93 -10.87 -2.59
CA SER A 323 14.61 -10.42 -3.06
C SER A 323 14.67 -9.87 -4.50
N THR A 324 15.75 -9.16 -4.86
CA THR A 324 15.96 -8.68 -6.25
C THR A 324 16.09 -9.80 -7.29
N ARG A 325 16.32 -11.04 -6.82
CA ARG A 325 16.49 -12.25 -7.64
C ARG A 325 15.45 -13.32 -7.33
N ALA A 326 14.37 -12.97 -6.63
CA ALA A 326 13.37 -13.92 -6.14
C ALA A 326 12.82 -14.84 -7.24
N ASP A 327 12.47 -14.26 -8.39
CA ASP A 327 11.94 -15.02 -9.53
C ASP A 327 12.98 -15.95 -10.16
N ALA A 328 14.23 -15.51 -10.27
CA ALA A 328 15.32 -16.33 -10.82
C ALA A 328 15.61 -17.53 -9.90
N ILE A 329 15.70 -17.29 -8.59
CA ILE A 329 15.89 -18.33 -7.56
C ILE A 329 14.73 -19.34 -7.62
N ARG A 330 13.49 -18.87 -7.55
CA ARG A 330 12.30 -19.72 -7.60
C ARG A 330 12.26 -20.57 -8.86
N THR A 331 12.50 -19.96 -10.03
CA THR A 331 12.46 -20.66 -11.33
C THR A 331 13.56 -21.70 -11.43
N PHE A 332 14.77 -21.38 -10.96
CA PHE A 332 15.88 -22.31 -10.93
C PHE A 332 15.58 -23.53 -10.04
N LEU A 333 15.15 -23.29 -8.80
CA LEU A 333 14.85 -24.36 -7.84
C LEU A 333 13.68 -25.23 -8.32
N ALA A 334 12.62 -24.63 -8.86
CA ALA A 334 11.48 -25.35 -9.42
C ALA A 334 11.91 -26.31 -10.55
N ARG A 335 12.82 -25.85 -11.42
CA ARG A 335 13.36 -26.67 -12.50
C ARG A 335 14.32 -27.75 -12.02
N LYS A 336 15.28 -27.42 -11.15
CA LYS A 336 16.33 -28.33 -10.68
C LYS A 336 15.78 -29.44 -9.77
N LEU A 337 14.72 -29.14 -9.01
CA LEU A 337 14.06 -30.11 -8.12
C LEU A 337 12.87 -30.80 -8.78
N GLU A 338 12.47 -30.37 -9.98
CA GLU A 338 11.29 -30.85 -10.72
C GLU A 338 9.97 -30.68 -9.93
N ARG A 339 9.76 -29.51 -9.33
CA ARG A 339 8.60 -29.21 -8.46
C ARG A 339 7.95 -27.87 -8.79
N THR A 340 6.67 -27.76 -8.45
CA THR A 340 5.98 -26.46 -8.47
C THR A 340 6.25 -25.73 -7.16
N LEU A 341 6.90 -24.57 -7.24
CA LEU A 341 7.22 -23.75 -6.08
C LEU A 341 6.52 -22.39 -6.15
N PHE A 342 5.88 -22.02 -5.05
CA PHE A 342 5.37 -20.67 -4.82
C PHE A 342 6.45 -19.80 -4.15
N ALA A 343 6.52 -18.51 -4.48
CA ALA A 343 7.39 -17.58 -3.78
C ALA A 343 6.61 -16.72 -2.79
N VAL A 344 7.22 -16.49 -1.63
CA VAL A 344 6.83 -15.49 -0.65
C VAL A 344 8.05 -14.60 -0.45
N ASP A 345 8.01 -13.42 -1.05
CA ASP A 345 9.04 -12.40 -0.88
C ASP A 345 8.64 -11.46 0.26
N VAL A 346 9.47 -11.40 1.31
CA VAL A 346 9.20 -10.58 2.49
C VAL A 346 9.18 -9.09 2.17
N PHE A 347 10.00 -8.63 1.23
CA PHE A 347 9.98 -7.24 0.80
C PHE A 347 8.66 -6.90 0.09
N ASP A 348 8.16 -7.80 -0.75
CA ASP A 348 6.86 -7.62 -1.40
C ASP A 348 5.72 -7.53 -0.38
N LEU A 349 5.76 -8.37 0.66
CA LEU A 349 4.82 -8.31 1.77
C LEU A 349 4.90 -6.98 2.52
N MET A 350 6.12 -6.49 2.80
CA MET A 350 6.36 -5.21 3.45
C MET A 350 5.75 -4.06 2.66
N ALA A 351 6.06 -3.97 1.37
CA ALA A 351 5.60 -2.87 0.54
C ALA A 351 4.08 -2.93 0.29
N GLU A 352 3.48 -4.11 0.11
CA GLU A 352 2.03 -4.22 -0.03
C GLU A 352 1.30 -3.86 1.27
N ALA A 353 1.76 -4.36 2.41
CA ALA A 353 1.19 -4.03 3.71
C ALA A 353 1.31 -2.52 4.02
N LEU A 354 2.46 -1.92 3.70
CA LEU A 354 2.66 -0.48 3.84
C LEU A 354 1.66 0.30 2.99
N ARG A 355 1.49 -0.08 1.71
CA ARG A 355 0.51 0.54 0.83
C ARG A 355 -0.89 0.47 1.42
N LEU A 356 -1.31 -0.70 1.89
CA LEU A 356 -2.62 -0.89 2.51
C LEU A 356 -2.79 -0.06 3.79
N ASP A 357 -1.78 0.02 4.65
CA ASP A 357 -1.80 0.86 5.86
C ASP A 357 -1.91 2.35 5.51
N LEU A 358 -1.15 2.82 4.51
CA LEU A 358 -1.22 4.21 4.06
C LEU A 358 -2.61 4.56 3.50
N ILE A 359 -3.24 3.66 2.73
CA ILE A 359 -4.61 3.84 2.23
C ILE A 359 -5.60 3.86 3.40
N ALA A 360 -5.57 2.83 4.25
CA ALA A 360 -6.54 2.65 5.33
C ALA A 360 -6.52 3.80 6.34
N ASN A 361 -5.35 4.44 6.52
CA ASN A 361 -5.18 5.55 7.46
C ASN A 361 -5.18 6.93 6.79
N ASN A 362 -5.48 7.03 5.49
CA ASN A 362 -5.45 8.29 4.73
C ASN A 362 -4.09 9.02 4.82
N ARG A 363 -2.99 8.29 4.63
CA ARG A 363 -1.61 8.79 4.78
C ARG A 363 -0.81 8.87 3.48
N ILE A 364 -1.42 8.53 2.34
CA ILE A 364 -0.77 8.67 1.04
C ILE A 364 -0.46 10.15 0.78
N ARG A 365 0.75 10.43 0.30
CA ARG A 365 1.11 11.76 -0.17
C ARG A 365 0.40 12.05 -1.49
N HIS A 366 -0.31 13.17 -1.53
CA HIS A 366 -1.09 13.56 -2.70
C HIS A 366 -0.39 14.59 -3.60
N ALA A 367 0.81 15.07 -3.28
CA ALA A 367 1.40 16.16 -4.07
C ALA A 367 1.62 15.86 -5.58
N GLY A 368 1.71 16.94 -6.36
CA GLY A 368 2.04 17.04 -7.79
C GLY A 368 3.22 16.21 -8.27
N ASP A 369 4.23 16.17 -7.41
CA ASP A 369 5.62 15.92 -7.73
C ASP A 369 6.10 14.54 -7.27
N VAL A 370 7.24 14.15 -7.83
CA VAL A 370 7.99 12.99 -7.37
C VAL A 370 8.51 13.30 -5.97
N GLY A 371 8.34 12.36 -5.04
CA GLY A 371 8.80 12.55 -3.67
C GLY A 371 10.33 12.59 -3.61
N GLU A 372 10.88 13.29 -2.62
CA GLU A 372 12.33 13.41 -2.43
C GLU A 372 12.93 12.15 -1.79
N LEU A 373 14.09 11.70 -2.28
CA LEU A 373 14.95 10.73 -1.58
C LEU A 373 16.01 11.49 -0.78
N ARG A 374 16.12 11.22 0.52
CA ARG A 374 17.24 11.68 1.37
C ARG A 374 17.84 10.53 2.14
N ILE A 375 19.16 10.56 2.33
CA ILE A 375 19.88 9.53 3.08
C ILE A 375 20.64 10.18 4.23
N PHE A 376 20.54 9.57 5.40
CA PHE A 376 21.27 9.96 6.60
C PHE A 376 22.20 8.81 7.01
N THR A 377 23.49 9.08 7.13
CA THR A 377 24.52 8.06 7.45
C THR A 377 25.73 8.68 8.14
N GLU A 378 26.45 7.91 8.96
CA GLU A 378 27.80 8.29 9.45
C GLU A 378 28.88 8.18 8.37
N THR A 379 28.58 7.50 7.26
CA THR A 379 29.56 7.22 6.19
C THR A 379 29.07 7.71 4.81
N PRO A 380 28.99 9.03 4.59
CA PRO A 380 28.42 9.59 3.36
C PRO A 380 29.08 9.09 2.08
N ASP A 381 30.39 8.87 2.09
CA ASP A 381 31.14 8.37 0.93
C ASP A 381 30.76 6.92 0.58
N ARG A 382 30.60 6.06 1.60
CA ARG A 382 30.12 4.68 1.42
C ARG A 382 28.71 4.68 0.84
N ALA A 383 27.80 5.44 1.45
CA ALA A 383 26.44 5.57 0.96
C ALA A 383 26.38 6.12 -0.47
N ARG A 384 27.21 7.12 -0.80
CA ARG A 384 27.28 7.68 -2.16
C ARG A 384 27.73 6.65 -3.18
N LYS A 385 28.74 5.84 -2.83
CA LYS A 385 29.25 4.76 -3.69
C LYS A 385 28.18 3.70 -3.94
N GLU A 386 27.54 3.20 -2.88
CA GLU A 386 26.53 2.15 -2.99
C GLU A 386 25.23 2.68 -3.64
N LEU A 387 24.84 3.93 -3.40
CA LEU A 387 23.71 4.55 -4.10
C LEU A 387 23.96 4.62 -5.62
N ARG A 388 25.18 4.98 -6.04
CA ARG A 388 25.55 4.97 -7.46
C ARG A 388 25.49 3.57 -8.06
N ARG A 389 25.80 2.55 -7.26
CA ARG A 389 25.78 1.14 -7.66
C ARG A 389 24.36 0.61 -7.80
N TYR A 390 23.50 0.85 -6.81
CA TYR A 390 22.16 0.24 -6.74
C TYR A 390 21.03 1.12 -7.28
N HIS A 391 21.21 2.44 -7.32
CA HIS A 391 20.18 3.35 -7.80
C HIS A 391 20.78 4.52 -8.59
N PRO A 392 21.37 4.25 -9.78
CA PRO A 392 22.08 5.26 -10.56
C PRO A 392 21.19 6.45 -10.98
N ALA A 393 19.87 6.24 -11.12
CA ALA A 393 18.90 7.28 -11.44
C ALA A 393 18.81 8.38 -10.36
N GLU A 394 19.04 8.05 -9.08
CA GLU A 394 18.98 8.99 -7.96
C GLU A 394 20.35 9.21 -7.30
N ARG A 395 21.45 9.01 -8.05
CA ARG A 395 22.84 9.19 -7.56
C ARG A 395 23.14 10.58 -6.95
N SER A 396 22.34 11.58 -7.28
CA SER A 396 22.42 12.96 -6.79
C SER A 396 21.57 13.24 -5.55
N ALA A 397 20.86 12.25 -5.00
CA ALA A 397 20.06 12.43 -3.79
C ALA A 397 20.90 13.02 -2.63
N PRO A 398 20.36 13.95 -1.82
CA PRO A 398 21.06 14.45 -0.65
C PRO A 398 21.50 13.31 0.29
N ILE A 399 22.77 13.35 0.70
CA ILE A 399 23.30 12.46 1.74
C ILE A 399 23.87 13.35 2.84
N GLU A 400 23.28 13.25 4.02
CA GLU A 400 23.59 14.06 5.18
C GLU A 400 24.24 13.19 6.26
N THR A 401 25.15 13.78 7.04
CA THR A 401 25.78 13.08 8.16
C THR A 401 24.82 13.03 9.34
N LEU A 402 24.67 11.86 9.96
CA LEU A 402 24.02 11.76 11.27
C LEU A 402 24.89 12.53 12.28
N ARG A 403 24.40 13.66 12.80
CA ARG A 403 25.12 14.45 13.83
C ARG A 403 24.18 14.86 14.94
#